data_AF-E4NQC0-F1
#
_entry.id   AF-E4NQC0-F1
#
_cell.length_a   1.000
_cell.length_b   1.000
_cell.length_c   1.000
_cell.angle_alpha   90.00
_cell.angle_beta   90.00
_cell.angle_gamma   90.00
#
_symmetry.space_group_name_H-M   'P 1'
#
loop_
_entity.id
_entity.type
_entity.pdbx_description
1 polymer ?
#
loop_
_entity_poly.entity_id
_entity_poly.type
_entity_poly.pdbx_seq_one_letter_code
_entity_poly.pdbx_strand_id
1 'polypeptide(L)'
;MLRGADETTVRAAIESSDPLSGTAGFAGELNGTLVRDVLGRQPLFSERNDPETWAFDRRELADPVRVPAGTRRTDDGDKRVWSLPTPAPETDREAALANVESAVHGAVQNVESEGLAVAFSGGVDSAVVAAGVPDAPCYVAGFEGSHDVAAARDAADAMDRELHVVELTHDALREAVPELVSVLGRTNPMDIQIVLPLYLVAKQVAADGFDRLAVGQGADELFGGYAKVEKAPDDPRVEADTVRGAATEMVRTLPEQLERDVLTLRAAGVEPVAPLLHDDVVSAALPLPGELLVADSRRKVALREVAGELVPDSVASADKKAVQYGTYAARELDRLARQAGYKRRMENHVEQYVQSLIEE
;
A
#
# COMPACT_ATOMS: atom_id res chain seq x y z
N MET A 1 -3.58 -2.36 -24.23
CA MET A 1 -4.61 -2.45 -23.15
C MET A 1 -4.12 -1.64 -21.97
N LEU A 2 -4.96 -0.81 -21.36
CA LEU A 2 -4.63 0.00 -20.18
C LEU A 2 -5.44 -0.48 -18.96
N ARG A 3 -4.86 -0.34 -17.77
CA ARG A 3 -5.54 -0.49 -16.48
C ARG A 3 -5.43 0.81 -15.67
N GLY A 4 -6.46 1.09 -14.87
CA GLY A 4 -6.49 2.21 -13.92
C GLY A 4 -6.99 3.55 -14.49
N ALA A 5 -6.74 3.82 -15.77
CA ALA A 5 -7.30 4.98 -16.48
C ALA A 5 -7.58 4.66 -17.95
N ASP A 6 -8.49 5.41 -18.57
CA ASP A 6 -8.76 5.31 -20.00
C ASP A 6 -7.64 5.91 -20.87
N GLU A 7 -7.66 5.57 -22.16
CA GLU A 7 -6.66 6.03 -23.13
C GLU A 7 -6.60 7.56 -23.28
N THR A 8 -7.73 8.25 -23.16
CA THR A 8 -7.80 9.71 -23.33
C THR A 8 -7.03 10.40 -22.20
N THR A 9 -7.27 9.95 -20.97
CA THR A 9 -6.61 10.44 -19.76
C THR A 9 -5.11 10.17 -19.81
N VAL A 10 -4.70 8.94 -20.14
CA VAL A 10 -3.27 8.58 -20.22
C VAL A 10 -2.56 9.37 -21.31
N ARG A 11 -3.20 9.62 -22.46
CA ARG A 11 -2.65 10.45 -23.52
C ARG A 11 -2.46 11.90 -23.06
N ALA A 12 -3.47 12.49 -22.42
CA ALA A 12 -3.42 13.85 -21.89
C ALA A 12 -2.31 14.02 -20.84
N ALA A 13 -2.14 13.05 -19.93
CA ALA A 13 -1.08 13.05 -18.93
C ALA A 13 0.32 13.10 -19.57
N ILE A 14 0.49 12.44 -20.72
CA ILE A 14 1.78 12.43 -21.42
C ILE A 14 1.99 13.73 -22.18
N GLU A 15 0.98 14.20 -22.92
CA GLU A 15 1.07 15.44 -23.70
C GLU A 15 1.35 16.65 -22.80
N SER A 16 0.75 16.70 -21.62
CA SER A 16 1.00 17.72 -20.60
C SER A 16 2.27 17.50 -19.78
N SER A 17 2.84 16.28 -19.80
CA SER A 17 3.89 15.84 -18.87
C SER A 17 3.51 16.01 -17.39
N ASP A 18 2.21 16.00 -17.09
CA ASP A 18 1.69 16.09 -15.72
C ASP A 18 1.81 14.73 -15.01
N PRO A 19 2.63 14.62 -13.94
CA PRO A 19 2.79 13.37 -13.21
C PRO A 19 1.58 12.98 -12.36
N LEU A 20 0.65 13.91 -12.08
CA LEU A 20 -0.48 13.74 -11.17
C LEU A 20 -1.79 14.18 -11.85
N SER A 21 -2.12 13.50 -12.96
CA SER A 21 -3.21 13.88 -13.89
C SER A 21 -4.63 13.60 -13.38
N GLY A 22 -4.87 13.56 -12.07
CA GLY A 22 -6.18 13.32 -11.47
C GLY A 22 -6.66 11.86 -11.57
N THR A 23 -5.77 10.89 -11.38
CA THR A 23 -6.09 9.46 -11.47
C THR A 23 -5.75 8.69 -10.19
N ALA A 24 -6.24 7.46 -10.09
CA ALA A 24 -5.78 6.47 -9.11
C ALA A 24 -4.56 5.66 -9.59
N GLY A 25 -3.86 6.15 -10.63
CA GLY A 25 -2.75 5.48 -11.30
C GLY A 25 -3.16 4.65 -12.50
N PHE A 26 -2.18 4.36 -13.35
CA PHE A 26 -2.40 3.62 -14.57
C PHE A 26 -1.13 2.92 -15.06
N ALA A 27 -1.32 1.83 -15.80
CA ALA A 27 -0.26 1.22 -16.58
C ALA A 27 -0.84 0.42 -17.75
N GLY A 28 0.00 0.14 -18.73
CA GLY A 28 -0.31 -0.73 -19.86
C GLY A 28 0.32 -0.22 -21.14
N GLU A 29 -0.33 -0.51 -22.27
CA GLU A 29 0.18 -0.14 -23.58
C GLU A 29 -0.69 0.95 -24.23
N LEU A 30 -0.01 1.98 -24.76
CA LEU A 30 -0.58 3.05 -25.57
C LEU A 30 0.24 3.23 -26.84
N ASN A 31 -0.36 2.99 -28.01
CA ASN A 31 0.27 3.14 -29.34
C ASN A 31 1.62 2.41 -29.46
N GLY A 32 1.70 1.13 -29.05
CA GLY A 32 2.93 0.34 -29.13
C GLY A 32 4.01 0.75 -28.12
N THR A 33 3.67 1.54 -27.10
CA THR A 33 4.59 1.94 -26.03
C THR A 33 3.98 1.56 -24.69
N LEU A 34 4.76 0.87 -23.86
CA LEU A 34 4.37 0.59 -22.48
C LEU A 34 4.51 1.86 -21.65
N VAL A 35 3.54 2.13 -20.79
CA VAL A 35 3.47 3.33 -19.95
C VAL A 35 3.11 2.92 -18.52
N ARG A 36 3.73 3.57 -17.53
CA ARG A 36 3.44 3.35 -16.12
C ARG A 36 3.48 4.68 -15.36
N ASP A 37 2.47 4.93 -14.53
CA ASP A 37 2.31 6.18 -13.77
C ASP A 37 3.49 6.45 -12.82
N VAL A 38 3.57 7.69 -12.31
CA VAL A 38 4.71 8.18 -11.53
C VAL A 38 4.96 7.41 -10.22
N LEU A 39 3.91 6.82 -9.63
CA LEU A 39 4.01 5.99 -8.42
C LEU A 39 4.01 4.49 -8.73
N GLY A 40 3.78 4.10 -9.98
CA GLY A 40 3.76 2.70 -10.40
C GLY A 40 2.66 1.90 -9.71
N ARG A 41 1.49 2.52 -9.48
CA ARG A 41 0.35 1.95 -8.75
C ARG A 41 -0.18 0.69 -9.42
N GLN A 42 -0.07 0.62 -10.75
CA GLN A 42 -0.35 -0.58 -11.53
C GLN A 42 0.97 -1.31 -11.84
N PRO A 43 1.14 -2.59 -11.45
CA PRO A 43 2.26 -3.43 -11.89
C PRO A 43 2.28 -3.54 -13.41
N LEU A 44 3.47 -3.58 -14.02
CA LEU A 44 3.61 -3.81 -15.45
C LEU A 44 4.98 -4.42 -15.71
N PHE A 45 5.00 -5.51 -16.46
CA PHE A 45 6.20 -6.26 -16.80
C PHE A 45 6.26 -6.51 -18.30
N SER A 46 7.47 -6.58 -18.84
CA SER A 46 7.72 -7.06 -20.20
C SER A 46 8.81 -8.13 -20.18
N GLU A 47 8.93 -8.92 -21.23
CA GLU A 47 10.10 -9.76 -21.41
C GLU A 47 11.36 -8.90 -21.50
N ARG A 48 12.47 -9.39 -20.94
CA ARG A 48 13.74 -8.64 -20.90
C ARG A 48 14.24 -8.21 -22.28
N ASN A 49 14.04 -9.07 -23.29
CA ASN A 49 14.57 -8.89 -24.64
C ASN A 49 13.46 -8.69 -25.68
N ASP A 50 12.21 -8.53 -25.25
CA ASP A 50 11.05 -8.35 -26.12
C ASP A 50 9.98 -7.51 -25.39
N PRO A 51 10.06 -6.17 -25.45
CA PRO A 51 9.12 -5.30 -24.76
C PRO A 51 7.70 -5.35 -25.34
N GLU A 52 7.49 -5.95 -26.52
CA GLU A 52 6.15 -6.17 -27.10
C GLU A 52 5.41 -7.33 -26.41
N THR A 53 6.14 -8.27 -25.82
CA THR A 53 5.58 -9.33 -24.96
C THR A 53 5.52 -8.83 -23.51
N TRP A 54 4.32 -8.53 -23.03
CA TRP A 54 4.11 -7.88 -21.73
C TRP A 54 2.88 -8.39 -20.99
N ALA A 55 2.88 -8.23 -19.67
CA ALA A 55 1.81 -8.67 -18.78
C ALA A 55 1.70 -7.80 -17.51
N PHE A 56 0.52 -7.83 -16.90
CA PHE A 56 0.31 -7.25 -15.56
C PHE A 56 0.73 -8.21 -14.44
N ASP A 57 0.78 -9.51 -14.72
CA ASP A 57 1.30 -10.55 -13.83
C ASP A 57 2.62 -11.08 -14.40
N ARG A 58 3.67 -11.04 -13.60
CA ARG A 58 5.01 -11.49 -14.01
C ARG A 58 5.07 -12.99 -14.32
N ARG A 59 4.15 -13.80 -13.79
CA ARG A 59 4.08 -15.25 -14.00
C ARG A 59 3.63 -15.62 -15.41
N GLU A 60 3.08 -14.67 -16.16
CA GLU A 60 2.69 -14.82 -17.57
C GLU A 60 3.89 -14.69 -18.52
N LEU A 61 5.08 -14.38 -17.99
CA LEU A 61 6.32 -14.12 -18.74
C LEU A 61 7.44 -15.08 -18.30
N ALA A 62 8.39 -15.35 -19.19
CA ALA A 62 9.52 -16.23 -18.95
C ALA A 62 10.68 -15.53 -18.22
N ASP A 63 11.07 -14.32 -18.64
CA ASP A 63 12.09 -13.48 -17.99
C ASP A 63 11.55 -12.05 -17.76
N PRO A 64 10.58 -11.90 -16.82
CA PRO A 64 9.90 -10.63 -16.59
C PRO A 64 10.85 -9.55 -16.07
N VAL A 65 10.78 -8.38 -16.71
CA VAL A 65 11.40 -7.15 -16.26
C VAL A 65 10.34 -6.11 -16.02
N ARG A 66 10.30 -5.60 -14.78
CA ARG A 66 9.44 -4.49 -14.39
C ARG A 66 9.64 -3.28 -15.30
N VAL A 67 8.55 -2.68 -15.77
CA VAL A 67 8.55 -1.32 -16.34
C VAL A 67 8.65 -0.33 -15.18
N PRO A 68 9.67 0.53 -15.09
CA PRO A 68 9.81 1.45 -13.97
C PRO A 68 8.62 2.42 -13.85
N ALA A 69 8.34 2.89 -12.63
CA ALA A 69 7.34 3.93 -12.43
C ALA A 69 7.76 5.23 -13.13
N GLY A 70 6.81 5.95 -13.71
CA GLY A 70 7.02 7.23 -14.37
C GLY A 70 7.70 7.14 -15.75
N THR A 71 7.72 5.97 -16.37
CA THR A 71 8.44 5.75 -17.64
C THR A 71 7.53 5.30 -18.78
N ARG A 72 8.00 5.59 -19.99
CA ARG A 72 7.60 4.93 -21.23
C ARG A 72 8.69 3.93 -21.62
N ARG A 73 8.33 2.69 -21.98
CA ARG A 73 9.24 1.68 -22.52
C ARG A 73 8.92 1.41 -23.99
N THR A 74 9.96 1.48 -24.81
CA THR A 74 9.96 1.10 -26.24
C THR A 74 11.11 0.12 -26.50
N ASP A 75 11.26 -0.32 -27.75
CA ASP A 75 12.41 -1.14 -28.20
C ASP A 75 13.76 -0.47 -27.97
N ASP A 76 13.78 0.87 -27.96
CA ASP A 76 14.98 1.69 -27.70
C ASP A 76 15.29 1.81 -26.19
N GLY A 77 14.44 1.28 -25.32
CA GLY A 77 14.60 1.25 -23.87
C GLY A 77 13.63 2.17 -23.09
N ASP A 78 14.00 2.44 -21.84
CA ASP A 78 13.16 3.20 -20.89
C ASP A 78 13.42 4.71 -21.00
N LYS A 79 12.35 5.47 -21.26
CA LYS A 79 12.34 6.94 -21.19
C LYS A 79 11.52 7.40 -19.99
N ARG A 80 12.18 8.06 -19.04
CA ARG A 80 11.52 8.78 -17.93
C ARG A 80 10.69 9.94 -18.50
N VAL A 81 9.38 9.91 -18.24
CA VAL A 81 8.43 10.95 -18.65
C VAL A 81 7.83 11.71 -17.46
N TRP A 82 7.77 11.06 -16.29
CA TRP A 82 7.24 11.65 -15.06
C TRP A 82 8.18 11.42 -13.88
N SER A 83 8.34 12.46 -13.07
CA SER A 83 9.01 12.41 -11.77
C SER A 83 8.09 12.99 -10.72
N LEU A 84 8.23 12.53 -9.47
CA LEU A 84 7.43 13.07 -8.38
C LEU A 84 7.71 14.57 -8.22
N PRO A 85 6.67 15.42 -8.14
CA PRO A 85 6.83 16.84 -7.87
C PRO A 85 7.55 17.06 -6.54
N THR A 86 8.33 18.14 -6.48
CA THR A 86 8.99 18.60 -5.25
C THR A 86 8.57 20.03 -4.95
N PRO A 87 7.27 20.27 -4.63
CA PRO A 87 6.78 21.60 -4.36
C PRO A 87 7.48 22.21 -3.14
N ALA A 88 7.48 23.54 -3.05
CA ALA A 88 7.81 24.21 -1.79
C ALA A 88 6.79 23.81 -0.70
N PRO A 89 7.18 23.81 0.59
CA PRO A 89 6.22 23.57 1.65
C PRO A 89 5.15 24.67 1.66
N GLU A 90 3.90 24.29 1.88
CA GLU A 90 2.81 25.23 2.13
C GLU A 90 3.07 25.92 3.47
N THR A 91 2.98 27.25 3.47
CA THR A 91 3.26 28.10 4.63
C THR A 91 2.00 28.44 5.41
N ASP A 92 0.84 28.37 4.76
CA ASP A 92 -0.46 28.55 5.42
C ASP A 92 -0.98 27.20 5.91
N ARG A 93 -0.94 27.00 7.23
CA ARG A 93 -1.41 25.78 7.89
C ARG A 93 -2.88 25.48 7.58
N GLU A 94 -3.74 26.49 7.57
CA GLU A 94 -5.17 26.30 7.32
C GLU A 94 -5.41 25.89 5.88
N ALA A 95 -4.73 26.54 4.93
CA ALA A 95 -4.79 26.14 3.52
C ALA A 95 -4.27 24.71 3.29
N ALA A 96 -3.17 24.34 3.95
CA ALA A 96 -2.62 22.99 3.87
C ALA A 96 -3.61 21.92 4.34
N LEU A 97 -4.25 22.14 5.50
CA LEU A 97 -5.25 21.22 6.04
C LEU A 97 -6.51 21.17 5.18
N ALA A 98 -7.04 22.31 4.73
CA ALA A 98 -8.21 22.35 3.86
C ALA A 98 -7.98 21.61 2.53
N ASN A 99 -6.78 21.72 1.95
CA ASN A 99 -6.41 20.97 0.75
C ASN A 99 -6.36 19.46 1.00
N VAL A 100 -5.77 19.03 2.12
CA VAL A 100 -5.74 17.60 2.49
C VAL A 100 -7.14 17.09 2.77
N GLU A 101 -7.96 17.83 3.51
CA GLU A 101 -9.34 17.47 3.84
C GLU A 101 -10.15 17.28 2.56
N SER A 102 -10.17 18.27 1.68
CA SER A 102 -10.89 18.19 0.40
C SER A 102 -10.42 17.02 -0.45
N ALA A 103 -9.11 16.77 -0.52
CA ALA A 103 -8.54 15.69 -1.32
C ALA A 103 -8.86 14.32 -0.74
N VAL A 104 -8.70 14.14 0.58
CA VAL A 104 -8.96 12.87 1.28
C VAL A 104 -10.45 12.55 1.25
N HIS A 105 -11.33 13.51 1.59
CA HIS A 105 -12.78 13.33 1.57
C HIS A 105 -13.25 12.97 0.17
N GLY A 106 -12.84 13.74 -0.84
CA GLY A 106 -13.17 13.46 -2.24
C GLY A 106 -12.69 12.08 -2.68
N ALA A 107 -11.45 11.71 -2.36
CA ALA A 107 -10.88 10.43 -2.79
C ALA A 107 -11.58 9.22 -2.16
N VAL A 108 -11.99 9.28 -0.88
CA VAL A 108 -12.67 8.15 -0.23
C VAL A 108 -14.16 8.09 -0.57
N GLN A 109 -14.83 9.23 -0.74
CA GLN A 109 -16.27 9.29 -1.08
C GLN A 109 -16.55 8.93 -2.54
N ASN A 110 -15.59 9.13 -3.44
CA ASN A 110 -15.71 8.75 -4.85
C ASN A 110 -15.39 7.27 -5.12
N VAL A 111 -15.17 6.47 -4.09
CA VAL A 111 -14.95 5.03 -4.25
C VAL A 111 -16.28 4.34 -4.55
N GLU A 112 -16.36 3.70 -5.73
CA GLU A 112 -17.47 2.81 -6.08
C GLU A 112 -17.60 1.67 -5.06
N SER A 113 -18.76 1.53 -4.43
CA SER A 113 -19.00 0.59 -3.33
C SER A 113 -19.43 -0.81 -3.79
N GLU A 114 -19.84 -0.99 -5.05
CA GLU A 114 -20.20 -2.30 -5.59
C GLU A 114 -19.01 -3.26 -5.58
N GLY A 115 -19.23 -4.47 -5.03
CA GLY A 115 -18.22 -5.52 -4.92
C GLY A 115 -17.08 -5.23 -3.93
N LEU A 116 -17.22 -4.18 -3.09
CA LEU A 116 -16.14 -3.68 -2.24
C LEU A 116 -16.22 -4.19 -0.80
N ALA A 117 -15.08 -4.61 -0.26
CA ALA A 117 -14.82 -4.73 1.17
C ALA A 117 -13.68 -3.81 1.61
N VAL A 118 -13.48 -3.61 2.91
CA VAL A 118 -12.40 -2.78 3.47
C VAL A 118 -11.45 -3.61 4.32
N ALA A 119 -10.15 -3.53 4.04
CA ALA A 119 -9.11 -4.02 4.94
C ALA A 119 -9.01 -3.08 6.16
N PHE A 120 -9.67 -3.46 7.24
CA PHE A 120 -9.91 -2.62 8.39
C PHE A 120 -9.00 -2.99 9.56
N SER A 121 -8.04 -2.14 9.79
CA SER A 121 -6.92 -2.43 10.67
C SER A 121 -7.08 -1.78 12.06
N GLY A 122 -8.13 -0.95 12.23
CA GLY A 122 -8.41 -0.14 13.43
C GLY A 122 -7.57 1.15 13.55
N GLY A 123 -6.62 1.38 12.64
CA GLY A 123 -5.88 2.64 12.56
C GLY A 123 -6.59 3.70 11.73
N VAL A 124 -6.17 4.96 11.90
CA VAL A 124 -6.75 6.13 11.21
C VAL A 124 -6.82 5.96 9.69
N ASP A 125 -5.82 5.33 9.07
CA ASP A 125 -5.77 5.16 7.61
C ASP A 125 -6.95 4.33 7.10
N SER A 126 -7.13 3.13 7.67
CA SER A 126 -8.24 2.25 7.31
C SER A 126 -9.59 2.78 7.78
N ALA A 127 -9.61 3.58 8.85
CA ALA A 127 -10.83 4.20 9.37
C ALA A 127 -11.36 5.29 8.44
N VAL A 128 -10.48 6.15 7.93
CA VAL A 128 -10.83 7.17 6.93
C VAL A 128 -11.35 6.51 5.65
N VAL A 129 -10.73 5.42 5.20
CA VAL A 129 -11.23 4.65 4.05
C VAL A 129 -12.62 4.07 4.33
N ALA A 130 -12.80 3.40 5.48
CA ALA A 130 -14.09 2.80 5.86
C ALA A 130 -15.21 3.84 6.00
N ALA A 131 -14.91 5.05 6.47
CA ALA A 131 -15.86 6.15 6.58
C ALA A 131 -16.38 6.64 5.22
N GLY A 132 -15.56 6.56 4.16
CA GLY A 132 -15.97 6.89 2.80
C GLY A 132 -16.91 5.87 2.14
N VAL A 133 -16.90 4.62 2.61
CA VAL A 133 -17.70 3.51 2.06
C VAL A 133 -18.51 2.81 3.16
N PRO A 134 -19.53 3.48 3.73
CA PRO A 134 -20.26 3.01 4.90
C PRO A 134 -21.05 1.72 4.65
N ASP A 135 -21.27 1.27 3.42
CA ASP A 135 -21.97 0.00 3.18
C ASP A 135 -21.00 -1.18 2.99
N ALA A 136 -19.68 -0.92 2.90
CA ALA A 136 -18.69 -1.97 2.68
C ALA A 136 -18.29 -2.68 4.00
N PRO A 137 -18.34 -4.02 4.07
CA PRO A 137 -17.95 -4.77 5.25
C PRO A 137 -16.45 -4.61 5.54
N CYS A 138 -16.11 -4.58 6.83
CA CYS A 138 -14.74 -4.42 7.30
C CYS A 138 -14.12 -5.78 7.65
N TYR A 139 -12.88 -6.00 7.24
CA TYR A 139 -12.14 -7.25 7.49
C TYR A 139 -10.81 -6.97 8.18
N VAL A 140 -10.51 -7.71 9.24
CA VAL A 140 -9.21 -7.72 9.90
C VAL A 140 -8.65 -9.13 9.94
N ALA A 141 -7.35 -9.30 9.66
CA ALA A 141 -6.66 -10.55 9.94
C ALA A 141 -5.80 -10.44 11.19
N GLY A 142 -5.69 -11.54 11.92
CA GLY A 142 -4.72 -11.66 12.99
C GLY A 142 -4.77 -13.01 13.67
N PHE A 143 -3.70 -13.36 14.37
CA PHE A 143 -3.74 -14.48 15.32
C PHE A 143 -4.67 -14.14 16.49
N GLU A 144 -5.20 -15.16 17.16
CA GLU A 144 -5.97 -14.99 18.39
C GLU A 144 -5.23 -14.09 19.39
N GLY A 145 -5.95 -13.10 19.95
CA GLY A 145 -5.40 -12.15 20.92
C GLY A 145 -4.39 -11.14 20.34
N SER A 146 -4.28 -11.02 19.01
CA SER A 146 -3.41 -10.03 18.38
C SER A 146 -3.92 -8.59 18.57
N HIS A 147 -2.97 -7.64 18.56
CA HIS A 147 -3.28 -6.23 18.79
C HIS A 147 -4.17 -5.65 17.68
N ASP A 148 -3.95 -6.07 16.43
CA ASP A 148 -4.73 -5.56 15.30
C ASP A 148 -6.20 -6.00 15.38
N VAL A 149 -6.48 -7.23 15.81
CA VAL A 149 -7.87 -7.70 16.00
C VAL A 149 -8.56 -6.93 17.12
N ALA A 150 -7.86 -6.68 18.24
CA ALA A 150 -8.42 -5.89 19.33
C ALA A 150 -8.70 -4.45 18.91
N ALA A 151 -7.72 -3.77 18.29
CA ALA A 151 -7.87 -2.40 17.84
C ALA A 151 -8.94 -2.24 16.74
N ALA A 152 -9.04 -3.21 15.82
CA ALA A 152 -10.07 -3.22 14.80
C ALA A 152 -11.46 -3.39 15.42
N ARG A 153 -11.63 -4.25 16.43
CA ARG A 153 -12.92 -4.38 17.14
C ARG A 153 -13.31 -3.08 17.83
N ASP A 154 -12.39 -2.48 18.59
CA ASP A 154 -12.67 -1.22 19.30
C ASP A 154 -13.03 -0.09 18.32
N ALA A 155 -12.33 0.00 17.19
CA ALA A 155 -12.61 1.01 16.17
C ALA A 155 -13.91 0.73 15.40
N ALA A 156 -14.22 -0.53 15.10
CA ALA A 156 -15.46 -0.92 14.44
C ALA A 156 -16.67 -0.64 15.35
N ASP A 157 -16.57 -0.96 16.64
CA ASP A 157 -17.61 -0.66 17.63
C ASP A 157 -17.84 0.86 17.75
N ALA A 158 -16.75 1.65 17.78
CA ALA A 158 -16.85 3.11 17.85
C ALA A 158 -17.48 3.73 16.60
N MET A 159 -17.25 3.12 15.43
CA MET A 159 -17.75 3.58 14.13
C MET A 159 -19.06 2.91 13.69
N ASP A 160 -19.66 2.06 14.54
CA ASP A 160 -20.85 1.24 14.24
C ASP A 160 -20.70 0.43 12.93
N ARG A 161 -19.60 -0.34 12.83
CA ARG A 161 -19.22 -1.13 11.65
C ARG A 161 -19.33 -2.62 11.92
N GLU A 162 -19.85 -3.36 10.95
CA GLU A 162 -19.68 -4.81 10.92
C GLU A 162 -18.21 -5.17 10.63
N LEU A 163 -17.61 -5.96 11.52
CA LEU A 163 -16.23 -6.42 11.41
C LEU A 163 -16.15 -7.94 11.33
N HIS A 164 -15.58 -8.43 10.24
CA HIS A 164 -15.19 -9.83 10.05
C HIS A 164 -13.74 -10.04 10.48
N VAL A 165 -13.51 -11.03 11.33
CA VAL A 165 -12.16 -11.40 11.78
C VAL A 165 -11.71 -12.66 11.04
N VAL A 166 -10.63 -12.52 10.27
CA VAL A 166 -9.94 -13.61 9.59
C VAL A 166 -8.85 -14.14 10.51
N GLU A 167 -9.10 -15.30 11.13
CA GLU A 167 -8.14 -15.92 12.04
C GLU A 167 -6.92 -16.45 11.27
N LEU A 168 -5.74 -15.99 11.67
CA LEU A 168 -4.48 -16.50 11.13
C LEU A 168 -4.07 -17.80 11.85
N THR A 169 -3.73 -18.82 11.06
CA THR A 169 -3.23 -20.11 11.56
C THR A 169 -1.87 -20.44 10.95
N HIS A 170 -1.05 -21.21 11.66
CA HIS A 170 0.24 -21.64 11.13
C HIS A 170 0.12 -22.40 9.80
N ASP A 171 -0.93 -23.20 9.63
CA ASP A 171 -1.16 -23.94 8.40
C ASP A 171 -1.51 -22.99 7.25
N ALA A 172 -2.40 -22.02 7.46
CA ALA A 172 -2.72 -21.01 6.46
C ALA A 172 -1.48 -20.18 6.06
N LEU A 173 -0.59 -19.88 7.00
CA LEU A 173 0.68 -19.22 6.70
C LEU A 173 1.57 -20.10 5.81
N ARG A 174 1.76 -21.37 6.16
CA ARG A 174 2.59 -22.31 5.37
C ARG A 174 2.05 -22.51 3.97
N GLU A 175 0.74 -22.66 3.82
CA GLU A 175 0.07 -22.86 2.53
C GLU A 175 0.12 -21.61 1.65
N ALA A 176 0.09 -20.40 2.23
CA ALA A 176 0.13 -19.16 1.47
C ALA A 176 1.54 -18.81 0.95
N VAL A 177 2.61 -19.19 1.67
CA VAL A 177 3.98 -18.78 1.33
C VAL A 177 4.41 -19.15 -0.10
N PRO A 178 4.20 -20.39 -0.60
CA PRO A 178 4.61 -20.75 -1.96
C PRO A 178 3.94 -19.89 -3.04
N GLU A 179 2.64 -19.64 -2.91
CA GLU A 179 1.91 -18.77 -3.84
C GLU A 179 2.44 -17.33 -3.80
N LEU A 180 2.68 -16.79 -2.60
CA LEU A 180 3.21 -15.44 -2.43
C LEU A 180 4.62 -15.30 -3.01
N VAL A 181 5.49 -16.30 -2.82
CA VAL A 181 6.83 -16.30 -3.43
C VAL A 181 6.73 -16.37 -4.95
N SER A 182 5.84 -17.19 -5.50
CA SER A 182 5.60 -17.29 -6.94
C SER A 182 5.14 -15.96 -7.55
N VAL A 183 4.15 -15.32 -6.92
CA VAL A 183 3.56 -14.03 -7.35
C VAL A 183 4.56 -12.89 -7.25
N LEU A 184 5.30 -12.80 -6.15
CA LEU A 184 6.28 -11.73 -5.94
C LEU A 184 7.60 -12.00 -6.68
N GLY A 185 7.91 -13.27 -6.96
CA GLY A 185 9.18 -13.79 -7.45
C GLY A 185 10.39 -13.33 -6.64
N ARG A 186 10.23 -13.30 -5.31
CA ARG A 186 11.28 -13.02 -4.32
C ARG A 186 10.92 -13.68 -2.99
N THR A 187 11.93 -14.00 -2.18
CA THR A 187 11.80 -14.70 -0.89
C THR A 187 12.08 -13.81 0.32
N ASN A 188 12.18 -12.48 0.12
CA ASN A 188 12.46 -11.52 1.18
C ASN A 188 11.48 -11.68 2.36
N PRO A 189 11.96 -11.99 3.58
CA PRO A 189 11.07 -12.25 4.71
C PRO A 189 10.15 -11.09 5.09
N MET A 190 10.64 -9.85 4.99
CA MET A 190 9.84 -8.69 5.39
C MET A 190 8.65 -8.50 4.45
N ASP A 191 8.86 -8.66 3.14
CA ASP A 191 7.76 -8.60 2.17
C ASP A 191 6.74 -9.70 2.46
N ILE A 192 7.17 -10.96 2.59
CA ILE A 192 6.29 -12.11 2.87
C ILE A 192 5.48 -11.89 4.16
N GLN A 193 6.13 -11.37 5.22
CA GLN A 193 5.45 -11.09 6.48
C GLN A 193 4.41 -9.98 6.40
N ILE A 194 4.61 -8.99 5.50
CA ILE A 194 3.65 -7.92 5.27
C ILE A 194 2.45 -8.43 4.47
N VAL A 195 2.71 -9.22 3.42
CA VAL A 195 1.64 -9.67 2.51
C VAL A 195 0.82 -10.84 3.05
N LEU A 196 1.34 -11.64 3.98
CA LEU A 196 0.64 -12.80 4.53
C LEU A 196 -0.75 -12.45 5.11
N PRO A 197 -0.88 -11.50 6.06
CA PRO A 197 -2.20 -11.08 6.54
C PRO A 197 -3.08 -10.50 5.43
N LEU A 198 -2.49 -9.69 4.55
CA LEU A 198 -3.22 -9.01 3.47
C LEU A 198 -3.81 -10.02 2.47
N TYR A 199 -3.03 -11.02 2.08
CA TYR A 199 -3.43 -12.12 1.21
C TYR A 199 -4.56 -12.95 1.81
N LEU A 200 -4.46 -13.29 3.09
CA LEU A 200 -5.47 -14.11 3.77
C LEU A 200 -6.78 -13.35 3.99
N VAL A 201 -6.74 -12.04 4.27
CA VAL A 201 -7.94 -11.18 4.22
C VAL A 201 -8.55 -11.21 2.83
N ALA A 202 -7.74 -10.97 1.80
CA ALA A 202 -8.22 -10.90 0.43
C ALA A 202 -8.83 -12.23 -0.06
N LYS A 203 -8.27 -13.37 0.31
CA LYS A 203 -8.88 -14.67 0.01
C LYS A 203 -10.23 -14.86 0.67
N GLN A 204 -10.38 -14.42 1.93
CA GLN A 204 -11.67 -14.50 2.62
C GLN A 204 -12.69 -13.57 1.96
N VAL A 205 -12.30 -12.34 1.64
CA VAL A 205 -13.12 -11.34 0.94
C VAL A 205 -13.61 -11.90 -0.41
N ALA A 206 -12.72 -12.52 -1.20
CA ALA A 206 -13.08 -13.17 -2.46
C ALA A 206 -14.06 -14.34 -2.25
N ALA A 207 -13.83 -15.17 -1.21
CA ALA A 207 -14.72 -16.28 -0.87
C ALA A 207 -16.11 -15.82 -0.43
N ASP A 208 -16.21 -14.65 0.19
CA ASP A 208 -17.47 -14.03 0.61
C ASP A 208 -18.20 -13.31 -0.55
N GLY A 209 -17.61 -13.27 -1.75
CA GLY A 209 -18.25 -12.81 -2.98
C GLY A 209 -17.91 -11.36 -3.39
N PHE A 210 -16.93 -10.74 -2.74
CA PHE A 210 -16.43 -9.41 -3.12
C PHE A 210 -15.24 -9.55 -4.07
N ASP A 211 -15.19 -8.69 -5.09
CA ASP A 211 -14.11 -8.69 -6.09
C ASP A 211 -13.11 -7.55 -5.89
N ARG A 212 -13.34 -6.67 -4.91
CA ARG A 212 -12.51 -5.49 -4.63
C ARG A 212 -12.22 -5.33 -3.14
N LEU A 213 -11.01 -4.87 -2.83
CA LEU A 213 -10.59 -4.59 -1.45
C LEU A 213 -10.02 -3.18 -1.32
N ALA A 214 -10.71 -2.33 -0.57
CA ALA A 214 -10.22 -1.02 -0.19
C ALA A 214 -9.16 -1.13 0.90
N VAL A 215 -8.06 -0.40 0.73
CA VAL A 215 -6.89 -0.47 1.61
C VAL A 215 -6.35 0.93 1.93
N GLY A 216 -5.76 1.09 3.12
CA GLY A 216 -5.20 2.36 3.61
C GLY A 216 -3.79 2.69 3.11
N GLN A 217 -3.33 2.04 2.04
CA GLN A 217 -1.95 2.16 1.54
C GLN A 217 -1.64 3.61 1.12
N GLY A 218 -0.39 4.02 1.32
CA GLY A 218 0.09 5.37 1.02
C GLY A 218 0.01 6.33 2.19
N ALA A 219 -0.83 6.07 3.20
CA ALA A 219 -1.01 6.98 4.33
C ALA A 219 0.28 7.21 5.13
N ASP A 220 1.05 6.14 5.41
CA ASP A 220 2.30 6.24 6.15
C ASP A 220 3.38 7.01 5.38
N GLU A 221 3.46 6.83 4.06
CA GLU A 221 4.41 7.52 3.19
C GLU A 221 4.05 9.00 3.03
N LEU A 222 2.78 9.29 2.75
CA LEU A 222 2.30 10.63 2.43
C LEU A 222 2.19 11.54 3.65
N PHE A 223 1.80 10.99 4.81
CA PHE A 223 1.49 11.77 6.01
C PHE A 223 2.50 11.56 7.15
N GLY A 224 3.64 10.92 6.91
CA GLY A 224 4.70 10.79 7.93
C GLY A 224 4.36 9.79 9.04
N GLY A 225 3.85 8.63 8.65
CA GLY A 225 3.42 7.58 9.58
C GLY A 225 4.53 6.68 10.12
N TYR A 226 5.74 6.74 9.57
CA TYR A 226 6.84 5.91 10.03
C TYR A 226 7.63 6.52 11.19
N ALA A 227 8.02 5.69 12.16
CA ALA A 227 8.86 6.13 13.28
C ALA A 227 10.23 6.69 12.84
N LYS A 228 10.76 6.27 11.68
CA LYS A 228 11.98 6.84 11.10
C LYS A 228 11.79 8.25 10.52
N VAL A 229 10.57 8.59 10.11
CA VAL A 229 10.21 9.95 9.68
C VAL A 229 10.05 10.85 10.91
N GLU A 230 9.40 10.33 11.96
CA GLU A 230 9.26 11.02 13.25
C GLU A 230 10.62 11.39 13.88
N LYS A 231 11.59 10.49 13.78
CA LYS A 231 12.92 10.64 14.37
C LYS A 231 13.92 11.34 13.45
N ALA A 232 13.52 11.77 12.25
CA ALA A 232 14.41 12.51 11.37
C ALA A 232 14.83 13.84 12.02
N PRO A 233 16.10 14.26 11.92
CA PRO A 233 17.19 13.64 11.15
C PRO A 233 18.02 12.59 11.91
N ASP A 234 17.67 12.27 13.16
CA ASP A 234 18.50 11.44 14.04
C ASP A 234 18.39 9.92 13.77
N ASP A 235 17.52 9.49 12.85
CA ASP A 235 17.32 8.08 12.51
C ASP A 235 18.21 7.66 11.32
N PRO A 236 19.14 6.71 11.48
CA PRO A 236 20.07 6.31 10.41
C PRO A 236 19.41 5.55 9.24
N ARG A 237 18.09 5.36 9.27
CA ARG A 237 17.32 4.72 8.19
C ARG A 237 16.75 5.73 7.20
N VAL A 238 17.02 7.02 7.37
CA VAL A 238 16.69 8.11 6.44
C VAL A 238 17.94 8.96 6.23
N GLU A 239 18.13 9.46 5.02
CA GLU A 239 19.28 10.33 4.70
C GLU A 239 18.93 11.82 4.86
N ALA A 240 17.63 12.14 4.90
CA ALA A 240 17.14 13.50 4.95
C ALA A 240 17.34 14.20 6.30
N ASP A 241 17.73 15.47 6.21
CA ASP A 241 17.93 16.36 7.38
C ASP A 241 16.61 16.91 7.98
N THR A 242 15.44 16.55 7.43
CA THR A 242 14.14 17.07 7.87
C THR A 242 13.07 15.99 7.83
N VAL A 243 12.04 16.13 8.68
CA VAL A 243 10.83 15.27 8.66
C VAL A 243 10.21 15.22 7.26
N ARG A 244 10.08 16.37 6.59
CA ARG A 244 9.52 16.44 5.23
C ARG A 244 10.40 15.73 4.20
N GLY A 245 11.72 15.91 4.28
CA GLY A 245 12.66 15.20 3.42
C GLY A 245 12.57 13.68 3.62
N ALA A 246 12.49 13.23 4.88
CA ALA A 246 12.33 11.83 5.22
C ALA A 246 11.01 11.26 4.70
N ALA A 247 9.89 12.00 4.82
CA ALA A 247 8.62 11.61 4.21
C ALA A 247 8.73 11.49 2.69
N THR A 248 9.42 12.44 2.03
CA THR A 248 9.66 12.39 0.57
C THR A 248 10.46 11.14 0.16
N GLU A 249 11.45 10.72 0.96
CA GLU A 249 12.14 9.44 0.75
C GLU A 249 11.18 8.25 0.84
N MET A 250 10.21 8.28 1.77
CA MET A 250 9.23 7.20 1.91
C MET A 250 8.30 7.11 0.70
N VAL A 251 7.82 8.24 0.18
CA VAL A 251 7.02 8.28 -1.06
C VAL A 251 7.77 7.63 -2.23
N ARG A 252 9.10 7.82 -2.33
CA ARG A 252 9.92 7.20 -3.38
C ARG A 252 10.01 5.68 -3.28
N THR A 253 9.67 5.08 -2.14
CA THR A 253 9.62 3.62 -1.97
C THR A 253 8.29 3.01 -2.42
N LEU A 254 7.24 3.82 -2.63
CA LEU A 254 5.91 3.34 -3.02
C LEU A 254 5.92 2.40 -4.23
N PRO A 255 6.65 2.64 -5.33
CA PRO A 255 6.58 1.75 -6.49
C PRO A 255 6.87 0.27 -6.18
N GLU A 256 7.78 -0.02 -5.24
CA GLU A 256 8.10 -1.39 -4.84
C GLU A 256 7.08 -1.98 -3.88
N GLN A 257 6.54 -1.15 -2.99
CA GLN A 257 5.52 -1.55 -2.03
C GLN A 257 4.17 -1.82 -2.70
N LEU A 258 3.76 -0.94 -3.63
CA LEU A 258 2.51 -1.06 -4.37
C LEU A 258 2.54 -2.25 -5.31
N GLU A 259 3.66 -2.51 -5.98
CA GLU A 259 3.79 -3.72 -6.79
C GLU A 259 3.60 -4.98 -5.95
N ARG A 260 4.22 -5.05 -4.76
CA ARG A 260 4.06 -6.16 -3.83
C ARG A 260 2.60 -6.36 -3.44
N ASP A 261 1.94 -5.29 -3.00
CA ASP A 261 0.60 -5.36 -2.44
C ASP A 261 -0.43 -5.66 -3.53
N VAL A 262 -0.33 -5.02 -4.70
CA VAL A 262 -1.27 -5.22 -5.82
C VAL A 262 -1.17 -6.63 -6.39
N LEU A 263 0.04 -7.14 -6.60
CA LEU A 263 0.23 -8.52 -7.07
C LEU A 263 -0.37 -9.53 -6.08
N THR A 264 -0.13 -9.31 -4.79
CA THR A 264 -0.67 -10.16 -3.70
C THR A 264 -2.20 -10.20 -3.72
N LEU A 265 -2.84 -9.02 -3.79
CA LEU A 265 -4.29 -8.91 -3.72
C LEU A 265 -4.96 -9.54 -4.95
N ARG A 266 -4.40 -9.32 -6.14
CA ARG A 266 -4.89 -9.93 -7.38
C ARG A 266 -4.73 -11.45 -7.38
N ALA A 267 -3.62 -11.97 -6.83
CA ALA A 267 -3.44 -13.40 -6.68
C ALA A 267 -4.44 -14.05 -5.70
N ALA A 268 -4.96 -13.27 -4.74
CA ALA A 268 -6.05 -13.70 -3.86
C ALA A 268 -7.44 -13.59 -4.51
N GLY A 269 -7.55 -12.97 -5.69
CA GLY A 269 -8.79 -12.85 -6.45
C GLY A 269 -9.52 -11.51 -6.29
N VAL A 270 -8.91 -10.50 -5.70
CA VAL A 270 -9.52 -9.16 -5.53
C VAL A 270 -8.70 -8.05 -6.16
N GLU A 271 -9.37 -7.04 -6.70
CA GLU A 271 -8.73 -5.83 -7.20
C GLU A 271 -8.54 -4.80 -6.05
N PRO A 272 -7.31 -4.33 -5.80
CA PRO A 272 -7.06 -3.33 -4.77
C PRO A 272 -7.65 -1.96 -5.10
N VAL A 273 -8.18 -1.28 -4.09
CA VAL A 273 -8.62 0.11 -4.16
C VAL A 273 -7.90 0.92 -3.09
N ALA A 274 -6.97 1.79 -3.47
CA ALA A 274 -6.16 2.58 -2.53
C ALA A 274 -6.46 4.08 -2.70
N PRO A 275 -7.57 4.60 -2.15
CA PRO A 275 -8.04 5.96 -2.41
C PRO A 275 -7.05 7.03 -1.91
N LEU A 276 -6.31 6.76 -0.85
CA LEU A 276 -5.29 7.69 -0.33
C LEU A 276 -4.08 7.87 -1.27
N LEU A 277 -3.98 7.03 -2.30
CA LEU A 277 -2.99 7.18 -3.37
C LEU A 277 -3.58 7.89 -4.59
N HIS A 278 -4.80 8.44 -4.56
CA HIS A 278 -5.30 9.28 -5.65
C HIS A 278 -4.38 10.48 -5.87
N ASP A 279 -4.21 10.91 -7.13
CA ASP A 279 -3.32 12.01 -7.49
C ASP A 279 -3.63 13.31 -6.73
N ASP A 280 -4.89 13.57 -6.41
CA ASP A 280 -5.30 14.73 -5.60
C ASP A 280 -4.76 14.65 -4.17
N VAL A 281 -4.81 13.47 -3.54
CA VAL A 281 -4.30 13.25 -2.19
C VAL A 281 -2.78 13.36 -2.18
N VAL A 282 -2.12 12.79 -3.18
CA VAL A 282 -0.66 12.92 -3.34
C VAL A 282 -0.28 14.39 -3.54
N SER A 283 -0.99 15.11 -4.40
CA SER A 283 -0.76 16.54 -4.66
C SER A 283 -0.93 17.39 -3.42
N ALA A 284 -1.93 17.11 -2.59
CA ALA A 284 -2.18 17.81 -1.33
C ALA A 284 -1.16 17.46 -0.23
N ALA A 285 -0.67 16.21 -0.20
CA ALA A 285 0.28 15.75 0.82
C ALA A 285 1.73 16.21 0.58
N LEU A 286 2.19 16.25 -0.68
CA LEU A 286 3.56 16.64 -1.02
C LEU A 286 4.01 18.01 -0.47
N PRO A 287 3.20 19.08 -0.48
CA PRO A 287 3.59 20.38 0.08
C PRO A 287 3.43 20.45 1.61
N LEU A 288 2.99 19.41 2.32
CA LEU A 288 2.81 19.51 3.77
C LEU A 288 4.12 19.91 4.49
N PRO A 289 4.07 20.89 5.40
CA PRO A 289 5.19 21.24 6.24
C PRO A 289 5.43 20.15 7.31
N GLY A 290 6.65 20.13 7.87
CA GLY A 290 7.09 19.05 8.77
C GLY A 290 6.20 18.87 10.00
N GLU A 291 5.71 19.96 10.58
CA GLU A 291 4.82 19.97 11.75
C GLU A 291 3.43 19.37 11.47
N LEU A 292 2.99 19.36 10.21
CA LEU A 292 1.74 18.70 9.80
C LEU A 292 1.95 17.22 9.41
N LEU A 293 3.20 16.75 9.35
CA LEU A 293 3.52 15.33 9.26
C LEU A 293 3.74 14.74 10.67
N VAL A 294 4.54 15.44 11.48
CA VAL A 294 4.94 15.03 12.83
C VAL A 294 5.00 16.24 13.76
N ALA A 295 4.29 16.17 14.89
CA ALA A 295 4.35 17.17 15.96
C ALA A 295 4.38 16.48 17.32
N ASP A 296 5.30 16.86 18.21
CA ASP A 296 5.41 16.31 19.57
C ASP A 296 5.37 14.77 19.64
N SER A 297 6.14 14.10 18.77
CA SER A 297 6.14 12.63 18.59
C SER A 297 4.84 12.01 18.08
N ARG A 298 3.82 12.81 17.79
CA ARG A 298 2.60 12.36 17.11
C ARG A 298 2.84 12.34 15.60
N ARG A 299 2.62 11.17 15.00
CA ARG A 299 2.71 10.93 13.55
C ARG A 299 1.37 11.14 12.86
N LYS A 300 1.39 11.43 11.56
CA LYS A 300 0.19 11.63 10.72
C LYS A 300 -0.68 12.80 11.17
N VAL A 301 -0.07 13.90 11.59
CA VAL A 301 -0.80 15.03 12.20
C VAL A 301 -1.93 15.53 11.29
N ALA A 302 -1.63 15.89 10.03
CA ALA A 302 -2.62 16.35 9.06
C ALA A 302 -3.73 15.32 8.84
N LEU A 303 -3.38 14.06 8.58
CA LEU A 303 -4.37 13.01 8.34
C LEU A 303 -5.28 12.80 9.56
N ARG A 304 -4.73 12.85 10.77
CA ARG A 304 -5.53 12.69 12.01
C ARG A 304 -6.43 13.87 12.29
N GLU A 305 -6.00 15.08 11.94
CA GLU A 305 -6.84 16.28 12.08
C GLU A 305 -8.03 16.22 11.13
N VAL A 306 -7.81 15.94 9.84
CA VAL A 306 -8.92 15.82 8.88
C VAL A 306 -9.79 14.59 9.16
N ALA A 307 -9.21 13.49 9.66
CA ALA A 307 -9.97 12.31 10.04
C ALA A 307 -10.95 12.57 11.20
N GLY A 308 -10.68 13.55 12.07
CA GLY A 308 -11.57 13.90 13.19
C GLY A 308 -12.96 14.35 12.75
N GLU A 309 -13.14 14.72 11.47
CA GLU A 309 -14.45 15.05 10.91
C GLU A 309 -15.21 13.85 10.35
N LEU A 310 -14.49 12.75 10.04
CA LEU A 310 -15.04 11.54 9.44
C LEU A 310 -15.26 10.41 10.44
N VAL A 311 -14.43 10.33 11.48
CA VAL A 311 -14.43 9.21 12.43
C VAL A 311 -14.37 9.72 13.87
N PRO A 312 -14.84 8.93 14.85
CA PRO A 312 -14.76 9.31 16.26
C PRO A 312 -13.33 9.62 16.71
N ASP A 313 -13.18 10.56 17.65
CA ASP A 313 -11.87 10.98 18.20
C ASP A 313 -11.03 9.80 18.71
N SER A 314 -11.67 8.78 19.30
CA SER A 314 -11.00 7.58 19.80
C SER A 314 -10.28 6.82 18.68
N VAL A 315 -10.78 6.88 17.45
CA VAL A 315 -10.20 6.25 16.26
C VAL A 315 -9.20 7.18 15.58
N ALA A 316 -9.54 8.47 15.42
CA ALA A 316 -8.65 9.47 14.82
C ALA A 316 -7.34 9.64 15.61
N SER A 317 -7.38 9.46 16.94
CA SER A 317 -6.21 9.58 17.81
C SER A 317 -5.49 8.25 18.11
N ALA A 318 -6.03 7.11 17.67
CA ALA A 318 -5.49 5.80 18.01
C ALA A 318 -4.05 5.59 17.49
N ASP A 319 -3.16 5.10 18.34
CA ASP A 319 -1.81 4.68 17.96
C ASP A 319 -1.81 3.26 17.41
N LYS A 320 -0.98 3.00 16.38
CA LYS A 320 -0.90 1.67 15.76
C LYS A 320 0.53 1.19 15.48
N LYS A 321 0.71 -0.13 15.58
CA LYS A 321 1.87 -0.90 15.10
C LYS A 321 1.69 -1.28 13.61
N ALA A 322 2.80 -1.52 12.91
CA ALA A 322 2.75 -2.02 11.52
C ALA A 322 2.13 -3.43 11.45
N VAL A 323 1.44 -3.72 10.33
CA VAL A 323 0.57 -4.91 10.15
C VAL A 323 1.27 -6.23 10.49
N GLN A 324 2.51 -6.43 10.06
CA GLN A 324 3.26 -7.66 10.29
C GLN A 324 3.55 -7.93 11.77
N TYR A 325 3.59 -6.87 12.60
CA TYR A 325 3.77 -6.97 14.05
C TYR A 325 2.43 -6.97 14.79
N GLY A 326 1.48 -6.16 14.33
CA GLY A 326 0.17 -6.01 14.94
C GLY A 326 -0.69 -7.27 14.85
N THR A 327 -0.60 -7.99 13.73
CA THR A 327 -1.29 -9.27 13.48
C THR A 327 -0.58 -10.49 14.06
N TYR A 328 0.67 -10.32 14.51
CA TYR A 328 1.63 -11.36 14.88
C TYR A 328 2.17 -12.24 13.74
N ALA A 329 1.87 -11.96 12.46
CA ALA A 329 2.39 -12.75 11.34
C ALA A 329 3.92 -12.88 11.32
N ALA A 330 4.67 -11.80 11.55
CA ALA A 330 6.13 -11.86 11.61
C ALA A 330 6.64 -12.73 12.75
N ARG A 331 6.00 -12.63 13.93
CA ARG A 331 6.34 -13.42 15.13
C ARG A 331 6.10 -14.91 14.89
N GLU A 332 4.98 -15.24 14.25
CA GLU A 332 4.57 -16.61 14.03
C GLU A 332 5.33 -17.26 12.86
N LEU A 333 5.67 -16.51 11.81
CA LEU A 333 6.55 -17.02 10.76
C LEU A 333 7.99 -17.27 11.28
N ASP A 334 8.53 -16.40 12.15
CA ASP A 334 9.79 -16.68 12.87
C ASP A 334 9.69 -17.93 13.74
N ARG A 335 8.54 -18.17 14.38
CA ARG A 335 8.29 -19.37 15.18
C ARG A 335 8.30 -20.63 14.31
N LEU A 336 7.64 -20.58 13.15
CA LEU A 336 7.63 -21.67 12.18
C LEU A 336 9.03 -22.02 11.68
N ALA A 337 9.81 -21.02 11.28
CA ALA A 337 11.20 -21.20 10.87
C ALA A 337 12.01 -21.91 11.97
N ARG A 338 11.89 -21.47 13.23
CA ARG A 338 12.58 -22.10 14.36
C ARG A 338 12.16 -23.53 14.62
N GLN A 339 10.86 -23.85 14.49
CA GLN A 339 10.33 -25.20 14.66
C GLN A 339 10.82 -26.15 13.55
N ALA A 340 10.98 -25.64 12.33
CA ALA A 340 11.56 -26.37 11.20
C ALA A 340 13.10 -26.49 11.26
N GLY A 341 13.75 -25.96 12.30
CA GLY A 341 15.20 -26.09 12.52
C GLY A 341 16.04 -24.88 12.08
N TYR A 342 15.43 -23.86 11.48
CA TYR A 342 16.08 -22.61 11.09
C TYR A 342 16.23 -21.68 12.30
N LYS A 343 17.37 -21.78 12.99
CA LYS A 343 17.65 -21.06 14.24
C LYS A 343 18.08 -19.62 13.97
N ARG A 344 17.74 -18.68 14.86
CA ARG A 344 18.14 -17.24 14.77
C ARG A 344 19.62 -16.95 14.62
N ARG A 345 20.49 -17.90 15.00
CA ARG A 345 21.94 -17.80 14.81
C ARG A 345 22.38 -18.04 13.35
N MET A 346 21.49 -18.57 12.52
CA MET A 346 21.69 -18.74 11.09
C MET A 346 21.35 -17.41 10.43
N GLU A 347 22.20 -16.99 9.51
CA GLU A 347 21.98 -15.79 8.72
C GLU A 347 20.70 -15.95 7.89
N ASN A 348 19.81 -14.95 7.92
CA ASN A 348 18.53 -14.96 7.21
C ASN A 348 17.69 -16.22 7.45
N HIS A 349 17.61 -16.71 8.70
CA HIS A 349 16.93 -17.98 9.02
C HIS A 349 15.46 -18.05 8.56
N VAL A 350 14.73 -16.93 8.57
CA VAL A 350 13.35 -16.88 8.05
C VAL A 350 13.33 -17.01 6.53
N GLU A 351 14.28 -16.40 5.83
CA GLU A 351 14.39 -16.49 4.37
C GLU A 351 14.70 -17.92 3.93
N GLN A 352 15.64 -18.58 4.62
CA GLN A 352 15.97 -19.98 4.37
C GLN A 352 14.75 -20.90 4.60
N TYR A 353 13.91 -20.61 5.60
CA TYR A 353 12.67 -21.33 5.80
C TYR A 353 11.63 -21.07 4.69
N VAL A 354 11.48 -19.81 4.26
CA VAL A 354 10.62 -19.47 3.11
C VAL A 354 11.09 -20.20 1.84
N GLN A 355 12.40 -20.29 1.63
CA GLN A 355 13.00 -21.02 0.52
C GLN A 355 12.77 -22.54 0.61
N SER A 356 12.77 -23.13 1.81
CA SER A 356 12.50 -24.57 1.93
C SER A 356 11.05 -24.92 1.57
N LEU A 357 10.10 -24.00 1.80
CA LEU A 357 8.69 -24.22 1.47
C LEU A 357 8.39 -24.20 -0.03
N ILE A 358 9.31 -23.73 -0.87
CA ILE A 358 9.15 -23.74 -2.35
C ILE A 358 9.89 -24.88 -3.04
N GLU A 359 10.74 -25.61 -2.30
CA GLU A 359 11.51 -26.75 -2.81
C GLU A 359 10.80 -28.10 -2.58
N GLU A 360 9.75 -28.11 -1.74
CA GLU A 360 8.84 -29.23 -1.48
C GLU A 360 7.72 -29.30 -2.53
#